data_AF-A0AAC9WEQ5-F1
#
_entry.id   AF-A0AAC9WEQ5-F1
#
_cell.length_a   1.000
_cell.length_b   1.000
_cell.length_c   1.000
_cell.angle_alpha   90.00
_cell.angle_beta   90.00
_cell.angle_gamma   90.00
#
_symmetry.space_group_name_H-M   'P 1'
#
loop_
_entity.id
_entity.type
_entity.pdbx_description
1 polymer ?
#
loop_
_entity_poly.entity_id
_entity_poly.type
_entity_poly.pdbx_seq_one_letter_code
_entity_poly.pdbx_strand_id
1 'polypeptide(L)'
;MFEMSFDQFMQYLTNGISLGSLYALIAIGYTMVYGILRLINFAHGEIFMMSLYFAFYGVSVFNMPWYLSFLVAIIMTAALGMMVERAAYKPLRDSPRITIMVSAIGASFFIQNLAIVIFGGRPKAFPNVKLLTDVMKIGTVSFQRLTLIIPVVTIILLYSLLFLVHKTKTGMAMRAVSKDHETARLMGIDVNRIITITFGIGSILAAIGGIMWGAKFPQIQPAMGVMPGLKCFVAAVVGGIGNITGAVIGGFILGVGEIMLIAFLPNLTGYRDAFAFVLLIIILLFKPTGIMGEKISEKV
;
A
#
# COMPACT_ATOMS: atom_id res chain seq x y z
N MET A 1 -18.52 19.75 -26.23
CA MET A 1 -17.67 18.66 -26.76
C MET A 1 -16.36 18.73 -25.99
N PHE A 2 -15.89 17.65 -25.38
CA PHE A 2 -14.71 17.64 -24.51
C PHE A 2 -13.44 17.92 -25.33
N GLU A 3 -13.11 19.19 -25.55
CA GLU A 3 -11.82 19.56 -26.13
C GLU A 3 -10.75 19.56 -25.04
N MET A 4 -10.26 18.37 -24.72
CA MET A 4 -9.05 18.23 -23.92
C MET A 4 -7.85 18.34 -24.85
N SER A 5 -7.00 19.33 -24.62
CA SER A 5 -5.74 19.46 -25.37
C SER A 5 -4.84 18.24 -25.12
N PHE A 6 -3.96 17.94 -26.08
CA PHE A 6 -2.97 16.86 -25.95
C PHE A 6 -2.10 17.03 -24.69
N ASP A 7 -1.72 18.27 -24.39
CA ASP A 7 -0.91 18.61 -23.21
C ASP A 7 -1.65 18.30 -21.90
N GLN A 8 -2.94 18.61 -21.83
CA GLN A 8 -3.78 18.27 -20.68
C GLN A 8 -3.95 16.75 -20.54
N PHE A 9 -4.18 16.03 -21.64
CA PHE A 9 -4.24 14.56 -21.61
C PHE A 9 -2.94 13.95 -21.08
N MET A 10 -1.79 14.41 -21.58
CA MET A 10 -0.46 13.97 -21.10
C MET A 10 -0.25 14.30 -19.63
N GLN A 11 -0.71 15.46 -19.16
CA GLN A 11 -0.62 15.84 -17.74
C GLN A 11 -1.47 14.91 -16.86
N TYR A 12 -2.73 14.65 -17.24
CA TYR A 12 -3.59 13.72 -16.52
C TYR A 12 -3.03 12.29 -16.55
N LEU A 13 -2.48 11.84 -17.68
CA LEU A 13 -1.87 10.52 -17.80
C LEU A 13 -0.68 10.37 -16.87
N THR A 14 0.21 11.37 -16.84
CA THR A 14 1.39 11.37 -15.97
C THR A 14 0.99 11.37 -14.48
N ASN A 15 -0.02 12.17 -14.11
CA ASN A 15 -0.59 12.16 -12.76
C ASN A 15 -1.25 10.84 -12.39
N GLY A 16 -1.95 10.21 -13.33
CA GLY A 16 -2.58 8.90 -13.21
C GLY A 16 -1.56 7.78 -13.01
N ILE A 17 -0.49 7.76 -13.79
CA ILE A 17 0.62 6.80 -13.65
C ILE A 17 1.27 6.95 -12.27
N SER A 18 1.53 8.19 -11.85
CA SER A 18 2.10 8.47 -10.53
C SER A 18 1.18 8.02 -9.39
N LEU A 19 -0.12 8.31 -9.46
CA LEU A 19 -1.08 7.86 -8.46
C LEU A 19 -1.23 6.32 -8.47
N GLY A 20 -1.33 5.71 -9.65
CA GLY A 20 -1.41 4.27 -9.80
C GLY A 20 -0.18 3.57 -9.28
N SER A 21 1.00 4.19 -9.39
CA SER A 21 2.25 3.69 -8.80
C SER A 21 2.24 3.73 -7.27
N LEU A 22 1.62 4.74 -6.65
CA LEU A 22 1.39 4.76 -5.19
C LEU A 22 0.44 3.65 -4.76
N TYR A 23 -0.70 3.52 -5.46
CA TYR A 23 -1.67 2.46 -5.17
C TYR A 23 -1.05 1.08 -5.35
N ALA A 24 -0.28 0.86 -6.42
CA ALA A 24 0.45 -0.37 -6.66
C ALA A 24 1.43 -0.68 -5.53
N LEU A 25 2.25 0.29 -5.11
CA LEU A 25 3.25 0.10 -4.07
C LEU A 25 2.63 -0.36 -2.73
N ILE A 26 1.53 0.28 -2.33
CA ILE A 26 0.82 -0.06 -1.09
C ILE A 26 0.02 -1.36 -1.25
N ALA A 27 -0.59 -1.59 -2.42
CA ALA A 27 -1.33 -2.81 -2.73
C ALA A 27 -0.44 -4.06 -2.72
N ILE A 28 0.84 -3.94 -3.13
CA ILE A 28 1.82 -5.03 -2.99
C ILE A 28 1.96 -5.44 -1.52
N GLY A 29 2.01 -4.48 -0.59
CA GLY A 29 2.08 -4.74 0.84
C GLY A 29 0.87 -5.53 1.36
N TYR A 30 -0.34 -5.13 0.96
CA TYR A 30 -1.58 -5.88 1.23
C TYR A 30 -1.53 -7.30 0.67
N THR A 31 -1.12 -7.43 -0.59
CA THR A 31 -1.03 -8.71 -1.30
C THR A 31 -0.02 -9.66 -0.69
N MET A 32 1.11 -9.17 -0.19
CA MET A 32 2.11 -10.00 0.47
C MET A 32 1.58 -10.62 1.76
N VAL A 33 0.93 -9.81 2.61
CA VAL A 33 0.36 -10.31 3.87
C VAL A 33 -0.81 -11.26 3.61
N TYR A 34 -1.70 -10.88 2.68
CA TYR A 34 -2.82 -11.75 2.31
C TYR A 34 -2.35 -13.04 1.64
N GLY A 35 -1.32 -13.00 0.79
CA GLY A 35 -0.81 -14.19 0.11
C GLY A 35 -0.38 -15.27 1.09
N ILE A 36 0.15 -14.90 2.25
CA ILE A 36 0.57 -15.85 3.29
C ILE A 36 -0.58 -16.20 4.25
N LEU A 37 -1.27 -15.20 4.81
CA LEU A 37 -2.30 -15.44 5.83
C LEU A 37 -3.69 -15.78 5.27
N ARG A 38 -3.95 -15.47 4.00
CA ARG A 38 -5.28 -15.49 3.36
C ARG A 38 -6.33 -14.70 4.16
N LEU A 39 -5.87 -13.62 4.81
CA LEU A 39 -6.67 -12.73 5.65
C LEU A 39 -6.32 -11.28 5.33
N ILE A 40 -7.34 -10.42 5.42
CA ILE A 40 -7.19 -8.99 5.14
C ILE A 40 -6.53 -8.32 6.35
N ASN A 41 -5.45 -7.58 6.09
CA ASN A 41 -4.79 -6.77 7.11
C ASN A 41 -5.41 -5.37 7.17
N PHE A 42 -6.46 -5.20 7.98
CA PHE A 42 -7.11 -3.90 8.18
C PHE A 42 -6.20 -2.86 8.87
N ALA A 43 -5.16 -3.28 9.59
CA ALA A 43 -4.21 -2.39 10.24
C ALA A 43 -3.16 -1.81 9.28
N HIS A 44 -3.06 -2.31 8.03
CA HIS A 44 -2.03 -1.88 7.09
C HIS A 44 -2.13 -0.39 6.71
N GLY A 45 -3.35 0.15 6.59
CA GLY A 45 -3.57 1.58 6.37
C GLY A 45 -3.06 2.44 7.53
N GLU A 46 -3.16 1.95 8.76
CA GLU A 46 -2.66 2.65 9.96
C GLU A 46 -1.13 2.53 10.09
N ILE A 47 -0.55 1.40 9.68
CA ILE A 47 0.91 1.25 9.55
C ILE A 47 1.45 2.26 8.51
N PHE A 48 0.76 2.40 7.38
CA PHE A 48 1.04 3.44 6.38
C PHE A 48 0.96 4.84 7.02
N MET A 49 -0.11 5.18 7.73
CA MET A 49 -0.25 6.47 8.42
C MET A 49 0.92 6.74 9.38
N MET A 50 1.28 5.76 10.21
CA MET A 50 2.33 5.91 11.21
C MET A 50 3.69 6.24 10.59
N SER A 51 3.97 5.74 9.38
CA SER A 51 5.20 6.08 8.66
C SER A 51 5.32 7.59 8.37
N LEU A 52 4.20 8.26 8.05
CA LEU A 52 4.21 9.70 7.84
C LEU A 52 4.47 10.45 9.13
N TYR A 53 3.91 10.01 10.25
CA TYR A 53 4.21 10.61 11.54
C TYR A 53 5.66 10.42 11.94
N PHE A 54 6.23 9.21 11.81
CA PHE A 54 7.64 8.98 12.11
C PHE A 54 8.56 9.86 11.25
N ALA A 55 8.26 9.99 9.96
CA ALA A 55 9.00 10.89 9.07
C ALA A 55 8.81 12.38 9.45
N PHE A 56 7.59 12.79 9.79
CA PHE A 56 7.32 14.17 10.22
C PHE A 56 8.05 14.54 11.50
N TYR A 57 7.99 13.71 12.54
CA TYR A 57 8.66 14.01 13.80
C TYR A 57 10.18 13.98 13.66
N GLY A 58 10.73 13.06 12.87
CA GLY A 58 12.16 13.01 12.58
C GLY A 58 12.66 14.31 11.94
N VAL A 59 11.98 14.82 10.91
CA VAL A 59 12.37 16.08 10.25
C VAL A 59 12.01 17.32 11.07
N SER A 60 10.75 17.47 11.47
CA SER A 60 10.22 18.73 11.99
C SER A 60 10.47 18.96 13.48
N VAL A 61 10.66 17.90 14.27
CA VAL A 61 10.81 18.00 15.74
C VAL A 61 12.23 17.64 16.15
N PHE A 62 12.76 16.53 15.65
CA PHE A 62 14.13 16.10 15.94
C PHE A 62 15.18 16.77 15.04
N ASN A 63 14.76 17.60 14.08
CA ASN A 63 15.64 18.31 13.13
C ASN A 63 16.63 17.39 12.41
N MET A 64 16.27 16.12 12.20
CA MET A 64 17.10 15.19 11.46
C MET A 64 17.08 15.55 9.98
N PRO A 65 18.19 15.33 9.25
CA PRO A 65 18.17 15.38 7.80
C PRO A 65 17.12 14.43 7.24
N TRP A 66 16.39 14.88 6.21
CA TRP A 66 15.23 14.15 5.67
C TRP A 66 15.54 12.70 5.28
N TYR A 67 16.73 12.43 4.73
CA TYR A 67 17.14 11.09 4.31
C TYR A 67 17.29 10.14 5.52
N LEU A 68 17.86 10.63 6.63
CA LEU A 68 18.02 9.86 7.85
C LEU A 68 16.67 9.66 8.53
N SER A 69 15.85 10.71 8.56
CA SER A 69 14.49 10.63 9.10
C SER A 69 13.63 9.61 8.35
N PHE A 70 13.74 9.54 7.02
CA PHE A 70 12.98 8.58 6.22
C PHE A 70 13.46 7.15 6.46
N LEU A 71 14.78 6.94 6.57
CA LEU A 71 15.34 5.63 6.91
C LEU A 71 14.86 5.16 8.28
N VAL A 72 14.90 6.04 9.30
CA VAL A 72 14.40 5.75 10.65
C VAL A 72 12.90 5.45 10.61
N ALA A 73 12.12 6.24 9.86
CA ALA A 73 10.69 6.01 9.70
C ALA A 73 10.40 4.62 9.11
N ILE A 74 11.12 4.20 8.07
CA ILE A 74 10.99 2.87 7.47
C ILE A 74 11.28 1.76 8.48
N ILE A 75 12.35 1.88 9.26
CA ILE A 75 12.73 0.89 10.28
C ILE A 75 11.68 0.83 11.39
N MET A 76 11.21 1.98 11.88
CA MET A 76 10.19 2.06 12.93
C MET A 76 8.85 1.51 12.46
N THR A 77 8.45 1.79 11.22
CA THR A 77 7.22 1.24 10.64
C THR A 77 7.33 -0.28 10.42
N ALA A 78 8.49 -0.80 10.00
CA ALA A 78 8.73 -2.23 9.92
C ALA A 78 8.60 -2.91 11.29
N ALA A 79 9.21 -2.31 12.32
CA ALA A 79 9.12 -2.77 13.70
C ALA A 79 7.67 -2.74 14.22
N LEU A 80 6.94 -1.66 13.95
CA LEU A 80 5.52 -1.53 14.30
C LEU A 80 4.69 -2.64 13.65
N GLY A 81 4.87 -2.89 12.34
CA GLY A 81 4.14 -3.95 11.64
C GLY A 81 4.42 -5.35 12.18
N MET A 82 5.68 -5.65 12.52
CA MET A 82 6.06 -6.90 13.19
C MET A 82 5.47 -6.99 14.61
N MET A 83 5.39 -5.87 15.32
CA MET A 83 4.77 -5.81 16.65
C MET A 83 3.26 -6.05 16.57
N VAL A 84 2.58 -5.46 15.58
CA VAL A 84 1.15 -5.69 15.32
C VAL A 84 0.89 -7.16 14.98
N GLU A 85 1.72 -7.78 14.14
CA GLU A 85 1.63 -9.23 13.86
C GLU A 85 1.74 -10.04 15.15
N ARG A 86 2.74 -9.74 15.99
CA ARG A 86 3.00 -10.50 17.21
C ARG A 86 1.92 -10.30 18.28
N ALA A 87 1.32 -9.12 18.37
CA ALA A 87 0.34 -8.77 19.39
C ALA A 87 -1.10 -9.09 18.98
N ALA A 88 -1.49 -8.78 17.74
CA ALA A 88 -2.89 -8.88 17.28
C ALA A 88 -3.18 -10.13 16.46
N TYR A 89 -2.19 -10.68 15.74
CA TYR A 89 -2.42 -11.81 14.81
C TYR A 89 -1.91 -13.13 15.37
N LYS A 90 -0.67 -13.17 15.86
CA LYS A 90 -0.01 -14.40 16.31
C LYS A 90 -0.77 -15.13 17.42
N PRO A 91 -1.32 -14.47 18.47
CA PRO A 91 -2.03 -15.16 19.55
C PRO A 91 -3.33 -15.84 19.09
N LEU A 92 -3.91 -15.36 17.98
CA LEU A 92 -5.20 -15.81 17.45
C LEU A 92 -5.03 -16.66 16.19
N ARG A 93 -3.81 -17.10 15.87
CA ARG A 93 -3.48 -17.77 14.60
C ARG A 93 -4.26 -19.07 14.38
N ASP A 94 -4.50 -19.81 15.46
CA ASP A 94 -5.25 -21.08 15.44
C ASP A 94 -6.75 -20.86 15.71
N SER A 95 -7.20 -19.61 15.86
CA SER A 95 -8.61 -19.25 16.04
C SER A 95 -9.34 -19.15 14.69
N PRO A 96 -10.69 -19.15 14.69
CA PRO A 96 -11.46 -18.91 13.48
C PRO A 96 -11.05 -17.61 12.78
N ARG A 97 -11.11 -17.61 11.44
CA ARG A 97 -10.68 -16.48 10.59
C ARG A 97 -11.34 -15.15 10.96
N ILE A 98 -12.62 -15.20 11.36
CA ILE A 98 -13.39 -14.03 11.79
C ILE A 98 -12.76 -13.39 13.04
N THR A 99 -12.29 -14.19 14.00
CA THR A 99 -11.64 -13.70 15.23
C THR A 99 -10.38 -12.91 14.92
N ILE A 100 -9.56 -13.39 13.97
CA ILE A 100 -8.36 -12.68 13.51
C ILE A 100 -8.73 -11.37 12.82
N MET A 101 -9.79 -11.36 12.01
CA MET A 101 -10.29 -10.15 11.35
C MET A 101 -10.76 -9.09 12.35
N VAL A 102 -11.51 -9.48 13.38
CA VAL A 102 -11.96 -8.58 14.45
C VAL A 102 -10.76 -8.00 15.21
N SER A 103 -9.76 -8.83 15.53
CA SER A 103 -8.51 -8.36 16.14
C SER A 103 -7.75 -7.37 15.26
N ALA A 104 -7.69 -7.62 13.95
CA ALA A 104 -7.08 -6.71 12.98
C ALA A 104 -7.77 -5.34 12.93
N ILE A 105 -9.10 -5.33 12.97
CA ILE A 105 -9.91 -4.11 13.02
C ILE A 105 -9.66 -3.38 14.36
N GLY A 106 -9.63 -4.11 15.47
CA GLY A 106 -9.30 -3.57 16.78
C GLY A 106 -7.90 -2.94 16.83
N ALA A 107 -6.90 -3.61 16.26
CA ALA A 107 -5.53 -3.08 16.15
C ALA A 107 -5.47 -1.82 15.28
N SER A 108 -6.25 -1.78 14.19
CA SER A 108 -6.38 -0.58 13.34
C SER A 108 -6.91 0.61 14.16
N PHE A 109 -8.08 0.47 14.79
CA PHE A 109 -8.63 1.54 15.62
C PHE A 109 -7.73 1.92 16.80
N PHE A 110 -7.05 0.94 17.41
CA PHE A 110 -6.11 1.21 18.49
C PHE A 110 -4.96 2.09 18.00
N ILE A 111 -4.29 1.76 16.89
CA ILE A 111 -3.19 2.57 16.33
C ILE A 111 -3.68 3.95 15.92
N GLN A 112 -4.83 4.03 15.27
CA GLN A 112 -5.45 5.29 14.85
C GLN A 112 -5.71 6.22 16.04
N ASN A 113 -6.37 5.72 17.09
CA ASN A 113 -6.68 6.51 18.28
C ASN A 113 -5.43 6.81 19.11
N LEU A 114 -4.47 5.88 19.17
CA LEU A 114 -3.19 6.12 19.80
C LEU A 114 -2.45 7.28 19.10
N ALA A 115 -2.50 7.35 17.77
CA ALA A 115 -1.94 8.48 17.02
C ALA A 115 -2.65 9.81 17.36
N ILE A 116 -3.97 9.81 17.57
CA ILE A 116 -4.71 11.00 18.04
C ILE A 116 -4.22 11.43 19.42
N VAL A 117 -4.04 10.50 20.35
CA VAL A 117 -3.60 10.80 21.73
C VAL A 117 -2.15 11.31 21.74
N ILE A 118 -1.24 10.65 21.02
CA ILE A 118 0.20 11.00 21.04
C ILE A 118 0.48 12.23 20.17
N PHE A 119 -0.12 12.34 18.99
CA PHE A 119 0.24 13.35 18.01
C PHE A 119 -0.78 14.49 17.87
N GLY A 120 -1.97 14.33 18.44
CA GLY A 120 -3.09 15.26 18.33
C GLY A 120 -3.96 14.99 17.10
N GLY A 121 -5.22 15.44 17.18
CA GLY A 121 -6.19 15.32 16.07
C GLY A 121 -6.04 16.38 14.97
N ARG A 122 -5.18 17.38 15.15
CA ARG A 122 -5.01 18.47 14.17
C ARG A 122 -4.16 18.03 12.99
N PRO A 123 -4.57 18.30 11.74
CA PRO A 123 -3.73 18.04 10.58
C PRO A 123 -2.37 18.74 10.68
N LYS A 124 -1.31 18.05 10.25
CA LYS A 124 0.06 18.57 10.19
C LYS A 124 0.56 18.61 8.75
N ALA A 125 1.38 19.58 8.40
CA ALA A 125 2.00 19.63 7.09
C ALA A 125 3.17 18.64 7.00
N PHE A 126 3.19 17.80 5.96
CA PHE A 126 4.31 16.90 5.75
C PHE A 126 5.57 17.71 5.37
N PRO A 127 6.78 17.33 5.84
CA PRO A 127 7.99 18.12 5.59
C PRO A 127 8.28 18.26 4.10
N ASN A 128 8.54 19.50 3.66
CA ASN A 128 8.82 19.77 2.26
C ASN A 128 10.28 19.42 1.90
N VAL A 129 10.47 18.36 1.10
CA VAL A 129 11.76 17.98 0.57
C VAL A 129 11.89 18.52 -0.86
N LYS A 130 12.59 19.66 -1.02
CA LYS A 130 12.74 20.36 -2.31
C LYS A 130 13.19 19.44 -3.46
N LEU A 131 14.12 18.53 -3.19
CA LEU A 131 14.59 17.53 -4.17
C LEU A 131 13.46 16.68 -4.79
N LEU A 132 12.39 16.44 -4.03
CA LEU A 132 11.23 15.66 -4.44
C LEU A 132 10.10 16.55 -4.99
N THR A 133 9.91 17.73 -4.41
CA THR A 133 8.73 18.59 -4.68
C THR A 133 8.98 19.68 -5.71
N ASP A 134 10.23 19.95 -6.10
CA ASP A 134 10.57 20.90 -7.14
C ASP A 134 9.81 20.58 -8.44
N VAL A 135 9.25 21.62 -9.05
CA VAL A 135 8.51 21.50 -10.31
C VAL A 135 9.50 21.45 -11.45
N MET A 136 9.41 20.41 -12.27
CA MET A 136 10.08 20.34 -13.56
C MET A 136 9.08 20.69 -14.67
N LYS A 137 9.59 21.38 -15.68
CA LYS A 137 8.84 21.67 -16.92
C LYS A 137 9.50 20.90 -18.05
N ILE A 138 8.72 20.07 -18.74
CA ILE A 138 9.12 19.45 -20.01
C ILE A 138 8.16 19.99 -21.06
N GLY A 139 8.62 20.94 -21.88
CA GLY A 139 7.76 21.68 -22.80
C GLY A 139 6.70 22.50 -22.06
N THR A 140 5.44 22.34 -22.44
CA THR A 140 4.26 22.99 -21.83
C THR A 140 3.74 22.26 -20.58
N VAL A 141 4.18 21.03 -20.33
CA VAL A 141 3.71 20.22 -19.19
C VAL A 141 4.58 20.49 -17.96
N SER A 142 3.94 20.83 -16.85
CA SER A 142 4.58 21.02 -15.54
C SER A 142 4.15 19.94 -14.56
N PHE A 143 5.13 19.33 -13.89
CA PHE A 143 4.89 18.31 -12.87
C PHE A 143 5.98 18.35 -11.80
N GLN A 144 5.61 17.95 -10.58
CA GLN A 144 6.59 17.76 -9.51
C GLN A 144 7.53 16.61 -9.88
N ARG A 145 8.82 16.70 -9.51
CA ARG A 145 9.79 15.60 -9.67
C ARG A 145 9.25 14.28 -9.11
N LEU A 146 8.53 14.36 -8.00
CA LEU A 146 7.89 13.23 -7.36
C LEU A 146 6.98 12.43 -8.30
N THR A 147 6.32 13.08 -9.27
CA THR A 147 5.44 12.41 -10.24
C THR A 147 6.21 11.37 -11.08
N LEU A 148 7.49 11.61 -11.37
CA LEU A 148 8.36 10.66 -12.07
C LEU A 148 9.11 9.72 -11.12
N ILE A 149 9.48 10.21 -9.93
CA ILE A 149 10.19 9.40 -8.93
C ILE A 149 9.30 8.24 -8.44
N ILE A 150 7.99 8.48 -8.28
CA ILE A 150 7.09 7.43 -7.77
C ILE A 150 7.10 6.17 -8.63
N PRO A 151 6.80 6.23 -9.94
CA PRO A 151 6.87 5.04 -10.79
C PRO A 151 8.23 4.33 -10.74
N VAL A 152 9.33 5.09 -10.73
CA VAL A 152 10.69 4.52 -10.70
C VAL A 152 10.92 3.74 -9.40
N VAL A 153 10.59 4.33 -8.24
CA VAL A 153 10.73 3.65 -6.94
C VAL A 153 9.82 2.44 -6.87
N THR A 154 8.58 2.54 -7.34
CA THR A 154 7.64 1.40 -7.37
C THR A 154 8.19 0.24 -8.20
N ILE A 155 8.78 0.52 -9.38
CA ILE A 155 9.41 -0.52 -10.22
C ILE A 155 10.61 -1.16 -9.53
N ILE A 156 11.48 -0.35 -8.93
CA ILE A 156 12.66 -0.85 -8.20
C ILE A 156 12.24 -1.77 -7.05
N LEU A 157 11.23 -1.36 -6.27
CA LEU A 157 10.72 -2.14 -5.15
C LEU A 157 9.98 -3.40 -5.61
N LEU A 158 9.23 -3.33 -6.70
CA LEU A 158 8.61 -4.49 -7.32
C LEU A 158 9.67 -5.52 -7.74
N TYR A 159 10.70 -5.09 -8.46
CA TYR A 159 11.78 -5.99 -8.90
C TYR A 159 12.53 -6.58 -7.69
N SER A 160 12.83 -5.76 -6.70
CA SER A 160 13.47 -6.19 -5.45
C SER A 160 12.64 -7.22 -4.71
N LEU A 161 11.32 -7.03 -4.65
CA LEU A 161 10.41 -7.97 -4.01
C LEU A 161 10.26 -9.26 -4.81
N LEU A 162 10.13 -9.19 -6.15
CA LEU A 162 10.09 -10.37 -7.00
C LEU A 162 11.39 -11.18 -6.90
N PHE A 163 12.54 -10.50 -6.85
CA PHE A 163 13.81 -11.14 -6.60
C PHE A 163 13.83 -11.81 -5.22
N LEU A 164 13.42 -11.10 -4.16
CA LEU A 164 13.34 -11.66 -2.80
C LEU A 164 12.46 -12.91 -2.79
N VAL A 165 11.26 -12.84 -3.36
CA VAL A 165 10.32 -13.96 -3.39
C VAL A 165 10.91 -15.08 -4.24
N HIS A 166 11.20 -14.87 -5.52
CA HIS A 166 11.52 -15.97 -6.45
C HIS A 166 12.96 -16.49 -6.37
N LYS A 167 13.92 -15.70 -5.89
CA LYS A 167 15.35 -16.03 -5.97
C LYS A 167 16.03 -16.25 -4.61
N THR A 168 15.33 -16.12 -3.48
CA THR A 168 15.93 -16.33 -2.14
C THR A 168 15.32 -17.50 -1.38
N LYS A 169 16.06 -18.03 -0.38
CA LYS A 169 15.57 -19.07 0.53
C LYS A 169 14.36 -18.61 1.35
N THR A 170 14.39 -17.36 1.82
CA THR A 170 13.26 -16.75 2.53
C THR A 170 12.02 -16.70 1.64
N GLY A 171 12.17 -16.29 0.38
CA GLY A 171 11.07 -16.25 -0.57
C GLY A 171 10.55 -17.63 -0.98
N MET A 172 11.41 -18.65 -1.04
CA MET A 172 10.98 -20.05 -1.19
C MET A 172 10.10 -20.49 -0.01
N ALA A 173 10.52 -20.17 1.22
CA ALA A 173 9.74 -20.45 2.41
C ALA A 173 8.40 -19.67 2.43
N MET A 174 8.39 -18.40 2.01
CA MET A 174 7.15 -17.63 1.85
C MET A 174 6.15 -18.31 0.90
N ARG A 175 6.62 -18.78 -0.26
CA ARG A 175 5.76 -19.52 -1.19
C ARG A 175 5.26 -20.83 -0.61
N ALA A 176 6.11 -21.60 0.06
CA ALA A 176 5.71 -22.84 0.73
C ALA A 176 4.60 -22.58 1.76
N VAL A 177 4.79 -21.58 2.63
CA VAL A 177 3.78 -21.20 3.64
C VAL A 177 2.50 -20.69 2.98
N SER A 178 2.56 -19.91 1.90
CA SER A 178 1.34 -19.45 1.20
C SER A 178 0.48 -20.59 0.64
N LYS A 179 1.10 -21.75 0.36
CA LYS A 179 0.40 -22.92 -0.17
C LYS A 179 -0.27 -23.72 0.94
N ASP A 180 0.50 -24.10 1.96
CA ASP A 180 0.04 -24.93 3.08
C ASP A 180 0.92 -24.71 4.32
N HIS A 181 0.32 -24.23 5.41
CA HIS A 181 1.03 -23.88 6.63
C HIS A 181 1.49 -25.12 7.40
N GLU A 182 0.67 -26.17 7.44
CA GLU A 182 0.95 -27.40 8.19
C GLU A 182 2.07 -28.19 7.51
N THR A 183 1.96 -28.38 6.20
CA THR A 183 2.98 -29.05 5.39
C THR A 183 4.30 -28.29 5.45
N ALA A 184 4.29 -26.96 5.34
CA ALA A 184 5.51 -26.17 5.49
C ALA A 184 6.18 -26.38 6.86
N ARG A 185 5.39 -26.47 7.93
CA ARG A 185 5.90 -26.74 9.29
C ARG A 185 6.53 -28.15 9.40
N LEU A 186 5.91 -29.16 8.79
CA LEU A 186 6.46 -30.52 8.72
C LEU A 186 7.77 -30.60 7.93
N MET A 187 7.96 -29.71 6.96
CA MET A 187 9.20 -29.57 6.20
C MET A 187 10.28 -28.74 6.92
N GLY A 188 10.09 -28.43 8.22
CA GLY A 188 11.07 -27.72 9.05
C GLY A 188 11.10 -26.20 8.85
N ILE A 189 10.13 -25.62 8.15
CA ILE A 189 10.04 -24.17 7.98
C ILE A 189 9.41 -23.55 9.23
N ASP A 190 10.10 -22.57 9.84
CA ASP A 190 9.52 -21.74 10.89
C ASP A 190 8.47 -20.77 10.30
N VAL A 191 7.23 -21.26 10.22
CA VAL A 191 6.07 -20.52 9.70
C VAL A 191 5.89 -19.19 10.43
N ASN A 192 6.10 -19.16 11.75
CA ASN A 192 5.91 -17.94 12.54
C ASN A 192 6.91 -16.88 12.13
N ARG A 193 8.19 -17.25 11.99
CA ARG A 193 9.23 -16.33 11.54
C ARG A 193 8.98 -15.81 10.12
N ILE A 194 8.52 -16.67 9.21
CA ILE A 194 8.20 -16.26 7.84
C ILE A 194 7.04 -15.25 7.81
N ILE A 195 6.00 -15.45 8.63
CA ILE A 195 4.89 -14.50 8.72
C ILE A 195 5.37 -13.16 9.29
N THR A 196 6.15 -13.16 10.38
CA THR A 196 6.71 -11.92 10.95
C THR A 196 7.58 -11.17 9.93
N ILE A 197 8.44 -11.87 9.18
CA ILE A 197 9.27 -11.27 8.11
C ILE A 197 8.38 -10.64 7.03
N THR A 198 7.31 -11.32 6.62
CA THR A 198 6.38 -10.81 5.62
C THR A 198 5.64 -9.56 6.09
N PHE A 199 5.22 -9.50 7.36
CA PHE A 199 4.67 -8.27 7.94
C PHE A 199 5.69 -7.14 7.95
N GLY A 200 6.95 -7.42 8.28
CA GLY A 200 8.03 -6.45 8.21
C GLY A 200 8.21 -5.89 6.79
N ILE A 201 8.32 -6.75 5.78
CA ILE A 201 8.48 -6.34 4.37
C ILE A 201 7.25 -5.56 3.88
N GLY A 202 6.04 -6.04 4.17
CA GLY A 202 4.81 -5.33 3.81
C GLY A 202 4.77 -3.93 4.45
N SER A 203 5.23 -3.81 5.70
CA SER A 203 5.28 -2.53 6.42
C SER A 203 6.38 -1.60 5.91
N ILE A 204 7.51 -2.12 5.42
CA ILE A 204 8.52 -1.34 4.70
C ILE A 204 7.93 -0.74 3.42
N LEU A 205 7.20 -1.53 2.63
CA LEU A 205 6.53 -1.04 1.42
C LEU A 205 5.47 0.01 1.75
N ALA A 206 4.67 -0.21 2.81
CA ALA A 206 3.73 0.76 3.33
C ALA A 206 4.42 2.05 3.77
N ALA A 207 5.59 1.96 4.40
CA ALA A 207 6.35 3.12 4.86
C ALA A 207 6.87 3.96 3.69
N ILE A 208 7.46 3.31 2.69
CA ILE A 208 7.95 4.01 1.49
C ILE A 208 6.77 4.64 0.74
N GLY A 209 5.67 3.89 0.55
CA GLY A 209 4.44 4.41 -0.02
C GLY A 209 3.84 5.58 0.77
N GLY A 210 3.89 5.52 2.11
CA GLY A 210 3.43 6.57 3.02
C GLY A 210 4.24 7.85 2.93
N ILE A 211 5.57 7.74 2.98
CA ILE A 211 6.47 8.88 2.81
C ILE A 211 6.25 9.55 1.45
N MET A 212 6.11 8.76 0.39
CA MET A 212 5.89 9.28 -0.97
C MET A 212 4.49 9.88 -1.14
N TRP A 213 3.49 9.30 -0.47
CA TRP A 213 2.15 9.88 -0.39
C TRP A 213 2.17 11.23 0.33
N GLY A 214 2.83 11.31 1.50
CA GLY A 214 3.00 12.55 2.26
C GLY A 214 3.76 13.62 1.47
N ALA A 215 4.76 13.23 0.69
CA ALA A 215 5.47 14.17 -0.17
C ALA A 215 4.58 14.70 -1.32
N LYS A 216 3.63 13.89 -1.82
CA LYS A 216 2.72 14.27 -2.93
C LYS A 216 1.52 15.07 -2.44
N PHE A 217 0.95 14.65 -1.32
CA PHE A 217 -0.19 15.26 -0.65
C PHE A 217 0.28 15.69 0.74
N PRO A 218 0.80 16.92 0.91
CA PRO A 218 1.57 17.37 2.08
C PRO A 218 0.72 17.64 3.31
N GLN A 219 -0.09 16.66 3.71
CA GLN A 219 -0.99 16.69 4.84
C GLN A 219 -0.96 15.34 5.56
N ILE A 220 -0.85 15.40 6.88
CA ILE A 220 -0.88 14.25 7.77
C ILE A 220 -2.06 14.44 8.71
N GLN A 221 -2.92 13.44 8.79
CA GLN A 221 -4.03 13.42 9.75
C GLN A 221 -4.24 12.00 10.28
N PRO A 222 -4.69 11.82 11.53
CA PRO A 222 -4.82 10.48 12.12
C PRO A 222 -5.79 9.54 11.38
N ALA A 223 -6.75 10.06 10.61
CA ALA A 223 -7.65 9.21 9.83
C ALA A 223 -7.19 8.95 8.38
N MET A 224 -5.97 9.38 8.01
CA MET A 224 -5.54 9.32 6.61
C MET A 224 -5.25 7.91 6.10
N GLY A 225 -5.08 6.92 6.99
CA GLY A 225 -4.78 5.54 6.60
C GLY A 225 -5.96 4.82 5.95
N VAL A 226 -7.19 5.18 6.37
CA VAL A 226 -8.43 4.46 6.02
C VAL A 226 -8.69 4.49 4.51
N MET A 227 -8.78 5.68 3.91
CA MET A 227 -9.22 5.80 2.52
C MET A 227 -8.18 5.29 1.51
N PRO A 228 -6.89 5.68 1.59
CA PRO A 228 -5.84 5.09 0.78
C PRO A 228 -5.73 3.58 1.01
N GLY A 229 -5.86 3.11 2.27
CA GLY A 229 -5.84 1.68 2.60
C GLY A 229 -6.95 0.90 1.88
N LEU A 230 -8.19 1.38 1.92
CA LEU A 230 -9.32 0.79 1.20
C LEU A 230 -9.12 0.78 -0.31
N LYS A 231 -8.61 1.88 -0.88
CA LYS A 231 -8.32 1.96 -2.33
C LYS A 231 -7.21 1.01 -2.76
N CYS A 232 -6.16 0.87 -1.95
CA CYS A 232 -5.08 -0.07 -2.24
C CYS A 232 -5.53 -1.53 -2.06
N PHE A 233 -6.44 -1.79 -1.13
CA PHE A 233 -7.13 -3.08 -1.03
C PHE A 233 -7.96 -3.36 -2.28
N VAL A 234 -8.77 -2.40 -2.74
CA VAL A 234 -9.51 -2.49 -4.01
C VAL A 234 -8.55 -2.81 -5.17
N ALA A 235 -7.44 -2.08 -5.29
CA ALA A 235 -6.42 -2.32 -6.30
C ALA A 235 -5.84 -3.74 -6.22
N ALA A 236 -5.54 -4.24 -5.02
CA ALA A 236 -5.06 -5.59 -4.80
C ALA A 236 -6.09 -6.66 -5.23
N VAL A 237 -7.37 -6.47 -4.87
CA VAL A 237 -8.45 -7.40 -5.23
C VAL A 237 -8.76 -7.37 -6.73
N VAL A 238 -8.87 -6.18 -7.33
CA VAL A 238 -9.05 -6.02 -8.78
C VAL A 238 -7.90 -6.69 -9.54
N GLY A 239 -6.67 -6.53 -9.06
CA GLY A 239 -5.49 -7.18 -9.62
C GLY A 239 -5.47 -8.70 -9.46
N GLY A 240 -6.10 -9.23 -8.42
CA GLY A 240 -6.00 -10.61 -7.96
C GLY A 240 -5.16 -10.68 -6.69
N ILE A 241 -5.83 -10.61 -5.54
CA ILE A 241 -5.17 -10.54 -4.24
C ILE A 241 -4.35 -11.80 -3.97
N GLY A 242 -3.10 -11.62 -3.51
CA GLY A 242 -2.12 -12.71 -3.38
C GLY A 242 -1.16 -12.83 -4.58
N ASN A 243 -1.46 -12.21 -5.72
CA ASN A 243 -0.53 -12.10 -6.85
C ASN A 243 0.12 -10.70 -6.88
N ILE A 244 1.45 -10.65 -6.67
CA ILE A 244 2.23 -9.40 -6.60
C ILE A 244 2.08 -8.60 -7.90
N THR A 245 2.24 -9.23 -9.06
CA THR A 245 2.14 -8.59 -10.37
C THR A 245 0.70 -8.13 -10.65
N GLY A 246 -0.29 -8.94 -10.25
CA GLY A 246 -1.70 -8.59 -10.32
C GLY A 246 -2.01 -7.31 -9.57
N ALA A 247 -1.56 -7.18 -8.32
CA ALA A 247 -1.77 -6.00 -7.49
C ALA A 247 -1.18 -4.71 -8.09
N VAL A 248 -0.04 -4.82 -8.79
CA VAL A 248 0.55 -3.68 -9.52
C VAL A 248 -0.35 -3.22 -10.66
N ILE A 249 -0.80 -4.17 -11.48
CA ILE A 249 -1.72 -3.88 -12.60
C ILE A 249 -3.01 -3.27 -12.07
N GLY A 250 -3.58 -3.83 -10.99
CA GLY A 250 -4.77 -3.29 -10.33
C GLY A 250 -4.56 -1.87 -9.79
N GLY A 251 -3.39 -1.59 -9.21
CA GLY A 251 -3.01 -0.24 -8.76
C GLY A 251 -2.95 0.78 -9.90
N PHE A 252 -2.36 0.40 -11.04
CA PHE A 252 -2.33 1.24 -12.22
C PHE A 252 -3.71 1.46 -12.83
N ILE A 253 -4.52 0.41 -12.97
CA ILE A 253 -5.90 0.53 -13.47
C ILE A 253 -6.71 1.48 -12.59
N LEU A 254 -6.63 1.31 -11.27
CA LEU A 254 -7.35 2.17 -10.34
C LEU A 254 -6.85 3.62 -10.41
N GLY A 255 -5.54 3.84 -10.35
CA GLY A 255 -4.97 5.19 -10.29
C GLY A 255 -5.11 5.97 -11.60
N VAL A 256 -4.85 5.33 -12.73
CA VAL A 256 -5.08 5.93 -14.05
C VAL A 256 -6.58 6.12 -14.26
N GLY A 257 -7.40 5.12 -13.92
CA GLY A 257 -8.86 5.21 -14.02
C GLY A 257 -9.45 6.38 -13.23
N GLU A 258 -9.02 6.60 -11.99
CA GLU A 258 -9.48 7.73 -11.17
C GLU A 258 -9.14 9.08 -11.79
N ILE A 259 -7.91 9.24 -12.29
CA ILE A 259 -7.48 10.52 -12.86
C ILE A 259 -8.12 10.74 -14.23
N MET A 260 -8.27 9.70 -15.05
CA MET A 260 -8.97 9.78 -16.33
C MET A 260 -10.47 10.04 -16.15
N LEU A 261 -11.10 9.48 -15.12
CA LEU A 261 -12.50 9.78 -14.79
C LEU A 261 -12.70 11.28 -14.56
N ILE A 262 -11.80 11.90 -13.79
CA ILE A 262 -11.83 13.35 -13.55
C ILE A 262 -11.58 14.13 -14.84
N ALA A 263 -10.64 13.67 -15.68
CA ALA A 263 -10.29 14.32 -16.93
C ALA A 263 -11.45 14.33 -17.94
N PHE A 264 -12.15 13.19 -18.10
CA PHE A 264 -13.25 13.04 -19.05
C PHE A 264 -14.61 13.42 -18.49
N LEU A 265 -14.81 13.36 -17.17
CA LEU A 265 -16.08 13.65 -16.51
C LEU A 265 -15.85 14.55 -15.28
N PRO A 266 -15.55 15.85 -15.47
CA PRO A 266 -15.27 16.78 -14.38
C PRO A 266 -16.43 16.92 -13.37
N ASN A 267 -17.67 16.74 -13.84
CA ASN A 267 -18.87 16.76 -12.99
C ASN A 267 -18.90 15.61 -11.97
N LEU A 268 -18.14 14.54 -12.19
CA LEU A 268 -18.05 13.37 -11.31
C LEU A 268 -16.84 13.40 -10.37
N THR A 269 -16.12 14.52 -10.28
CA THR A 269 -14.95 14.68 -9.40
C THR A 269 -15.24 14.32 -7.94
N GLY A 270 -16.41 14.68 -7.42
CA GLY A 270 -16.85 14.32 -6.06
C GLY A 270 -17.12 12.82 -5.85
N TYR A 271 -17.31 12.06 -6.93
CA TYR A 271 -17.57 10.61 -6.91
C TYR A 271 -16.33 9.77 -7.22
N ARG A 272 -15.15 10.39 -7.27
CA ARG A 272 -13.88 9.70 -7.52
C ARG A 272 -13.65 8.51 -6.58
N ASP A 273 -14.03 8.66 -5.33
CA ASP A 273 -13.88 7.61 -4.33
C ASP A 273 -14.85 6.44 -4.56
N ALA A 274 -16.08 6.75 -5.00
CA ALA A 274 -17.08 5.73 -5.36
C ALA A 274 -16.65 4.92 -6.58
N PHE A 275 -15.94 5.53 -7.54
CA PHE A 275 -15.41 4.84 -8.72
C PHE A 275 -14.55 3.62 -8.35
N ALA A 276 -13.71 3.73 -7.31
CA ALA A 276 -12.89 2.61 -6.85
C ALA A 276 -13.75 1.39 -6.46
N PHE A 277 -14.82 1.62 -5.70
CA PHE A 277 -15.72 0.56 -5.25
C PHE A 277 -16.62 0.03 -6.37
N VAL A 278 -17.08 0.89 -7.28
CA VAL A 278 -17.81 0.44 -8.48
C VAL A 278 -16.93 -0.45 -9.35
N LEU A 279 -15.68 -0.07 -9.58
CA LEU A 279 -14.70 -0.86 -10.31
C LEU A 279 -14.49 -2.23 -9.63
N LEU A 280 -14.37 -2.25 -8.30
CA LEU A 280 -14.27 -3.49 -7.52
C LEU A 280 -15.48 -4.40 -7.77
N ILE A 281 -16.70 -3.87 -7.64
CA ILE A 281 -17.95 -4.65 -7.79
C ILE A 281 -18.03 -5.24 -9.20
N ILE A 282 -17.75 -4.43 -10.23
CA ILE A 282 -17.77 -4.88 -11.63
C ILE A 282 -16.77 -6.01 -11.84
N ILE A 283 -15.52 -5.83 -11.38
CA ILE A 283 -14.49 -6.86 -11.57
C ILE A 283 -14.84 -8.14 -10.82
N LEU A 284 -15.34 -8.07 -9.58
CA LEU A 284 -15.72 -9.27 -8.84
C LEU A 284 -16.93 -10.00 -9.44
N LEU A 285 -17.86 -9.28 -10.09
CA LEU A 285 -19.00 -9.87 -10.78
C LEU A 285 -18.58 -10.69 -12.00
N PHE A 286 -17.62 -10.18 -12.80
CA PHE A 286 -17.17 -10.84 -14.02
C PHE A 286 -15.93 -11.75 -13.84
N LYS A 287 -15.08 -11.43 -12.86
CA LYS A 287 -13.82 -12.12 -12.54
C LYS A 287 -13.60 -12.13 -11.01
N PRO A 288 -14.23 -13.07 -10.27
CA PRO A 288 -14.17 -13.11 -8.80
C PRO A 288 -12.76 -13.35 -8.23
N THR A 289 -11.84 -13.91 -9.03
CA THR A 289 -10.42 -14.03 -8.64
C THR A 289 -9.59 -12.79 -8.95
N GLY A 290 -10.17 -11.73 -9.52
CA GLY A 290 -9.45 -10.58 -10.07
C GLY A 290 -8.87 -10.86 -11.46
N ILE A 291 -8.13 -9.89 -12.00
CA ILE A 291 -7.62 -9.95 -13.39
C ILE A 291 -6.55 -11.04 -13.55
N MET A 292 -5.66 -11.21 -12.56
CA MET A 292 -4.52 -12.13 -12.57
C MET A 292 -4.56 -13.15 -11.42
N GLY A 293 -5.69 -13.35 -10.77
CA GLY A 293 -5.80 -14.34 -9.68
C GLY A 293 -5.85 -15.77 -10.20
N GLU A 294 -5.10 -16.65 -9.54
CA GLU A 294 -5.12 -18.08 -9.82
C GLU A 294 -6.44 -18.70 -9.34
N LYS A 295 -7.00 -19.63 -10.14
CA LYS A 295 -8.17 -20.42 -9.71
C LYS A 295 -7.76 -21.31 -8.55
N ILE A 296 -8.36 -21.11 -7.39
CA ILE A 296 -8.25 -22.05 -6.28
C ILE A 296 -9.03 -23.29 -6.72
N SER A 297 -8.33 -24.33 -7.21
CA SER A 297 -8.97 -25.63 -7.39
C SER A 297 -9.31 -26.13 -5.99
N GLU A 298 -10.60 -26.13 -5.65
CA GLU A 298 -11.10 -26.81 -4.47
C GLU A 298 -10.76 -28.29 -4.66
N LYS A 299 -9.92 -28.84 -3.76
CA LYS A 299 -9.65 -30.27 -3.77
C LYS A 299 -10.90 -30.95 -3.22
N VAL A 300 -11.64 -31.63 -4.09
CA VAL A 300 -12.58 -32.67 -3.71
C VAL A 300 -11.80 -33.93 -3.39
#